data_AF-A0A5C9BXK3-F1
#
_entry.id   AF-A0A5C9BXK3-F1
#
_cell.length_a   1.000
_cell.length_b   1.000
_cell.length_c   1.000
_cell.angle_alpha   90.00
_cell.angle_beta   90.00
_cell.angle_gamma   90.00
#
_symmetry.space_group_name_H-M   'P 1'
#
loop_
_entity.id
_entity.type
_entity.pdbx_description
1 polymer ?
#
loop_
_entity_poly.entity_id
_entity_poly.type
_entity_poly.pdbx_seq_one_letter_code
_entity_poly.pdbx_strand_id
1 'polypeptide(L)'
;IFRIITTTHPTLKTRGYEIFKNGEHLFLHFSGSGLLYELQKSQDSLLVFKRIDDTEDFNYNIEAFVFTQKNNIYNMGGYGFWKSTGTLRKYNIKDKEWDADPIKEEIHIPFNKELCWFNPNTEHLFIPYQQIINSGIKENSDQGTFDKHVYQFDLASKTWEKLGNTDEEFLTTISKAEFKLPTSNGHLVCYNGKVYHINYEENTILEYSNPSFAQTMQRINDFHLKYYLNGTIYYLNGQTWHYDSLKVPIAKFEKTSIKVWHKKNRFLFFGIIPIVLLAAAGARKRSDKNSTKNQLETNTYKDSSDMNPTGINAKIRFNETEKQLLKLMLERTKKSNTTTIAEINYVLGIKDKNIGLQKKVRSDIMNSINEKFSFLNEVNTQLIGNIRSASDKRFFEYFIEHSNITLLELMLEESDV
;
A
#
# COMPACT_ATOMS: atom_id res chain seq x y z
N ILE A 1 -19.87 8.40 -29.02
CA ILE A 1 -20.23 7.57 -27.84
C ILE A 1 -21.73 7.70 -27.66
N PHE A 2 -22.51 6.65 -27.98
CA PHE A 2 -23.94 6.63 -27.66
C PHE A 2 -24.10 6.52 -26.15
N ARG A 3 -25.00 7.31 -25.58
CA ARG A 3 -25.24 7.38 -24.14
C ARG A 3 -26.73 7.23 -23.90
N ILE A 4 -27.09 6.41 -22.93
CA ILE A 4 -28.49 6.25 -22.49
C ILE A 4 -29.00 7.57 -21.90
N ILE A 5 -28.09 8.35 -21.31
CA ILE A 5 -28.41 9.64 -20.71
C ILE A 5 -28.11 10.76 -21.70
N THR A 6 -29.18 11.45 -22.11
CA THR A 6 -29.08 12.70 -22.86
C THR A 6 -29.05 13.87 -21.87
N THR A 7 -27.98 14.65 -21.90
CA THR A 7 -27.83 15.85 -21.06
C THR A 7 -27.72 17.09 -21.94
N THR A 8 -28.35 18.18 -21.52
CA THR A 8 -28.24 19.48 -22.18
C THR A 8 -26.94 20.21 -21.82
N HIS A 9 -26.31 19.85 -20.70
CA HIS A 9 -25.09 20.49 -20.21
C HIS A 9 -23.86 20.04 -21.01
N PRO A 10 -23.13 20.95 -21.70
CA PRO A 10 -22.05 20.59 -22.62
C PRO A 10 -20.95 19.71 -22.00
N THR A 11 -20.53 20.02 -20.77
CA THR A 11 -19.46 19.27 -20.09
C THR A 11 -19.90 17.90 -19.57
N LEU A 12 -21.21 17.67 -19.35
CA LEU A 12 -21.72 16.37 -18.91
C LEU A 12 -21.81 15.37 -20.08
N LYS A 13 -21.90 15.87 -21.32
CA LYS A 13 -21.91 15.05 -22.54
C LYS A 13 -20.62 14.27 -22.76
N THR A 14 -19.54 14.63 -22.09
CA THR A 14 -18.23 13.95 -22.22
C THR A 14 -17.87 13.10 -21.00
N ARG A 15 -18.57 13.21 -19.86
CA ARG A 15 -18.26 12.46 -18.63
C ARG A 15 -18.90 11.06 -18.55
N GLY A 16 -18.19 10.07 -18.00
CA GLY A 16 -18.83 8.82 -17.60
C GLY A 16 -19.92 9.06 -16.55
N TYR A 17 -20.82 8.09 -16.36
CA TYR A 17 -21.84 8.16 -15.33
C TYR A 17 -22.14 6.77 -14.77
N GLU A 18 -22.68 6.76 -13.56
CA GLU A 18 -23.11 5.56 -12.85
C GLU A 18 -24.55 5.76 -12.37
N ILE A 19 -25.34 4.68 -12.43
CA ILE A 19 -26.69 4.63 -11.89
C ILE A 19 -26.68 3.58 -10.78
N PHE A 20 -27.13 3.95 -9.60
CA PHE A 20 -27.13 3.05 -8.43
C PHE A 20 -28.35 3.29 -7.54
N LYS A 21 -28.69 2.26 -6.76
CA LYS A 21 -29.77 2.31 -5.79
C LYS A 21 -29.24 2.54 -4.37
N ASN A 22 -30.05 3.18 -3.55
CA ASN A 22 -29.86 3.27 -2.11
C ASN A 22 -31.24 3.22 -1.45
N GLY A 23 -31.61 2.05 -0.92
CA GLY A 23 -33.00 1.75 -0.59
C GLY A 23 -33.90 1.80 -1.84
N GLU A 24 -35.04 2.45 -1.72
CA GLU A 24 -36.02 2.63 -2.82
C GLU A 24 -35.63 3.74 -3.81
N HIS A 25 -34.58 4.50 -3.51
CA HIS A 25 -34.16 5.66 -4.28
C HIS A 25 -33.16 5.27 -5.38
N LEU A 26 -33.29 5.91 -6.55
CA LEU A 26 -32.40 5.72 -7.69
C LEU A 26 -31.60 6.99 -7.94
N PHE A 27 -30.28 6.84 -8.01
CA PHE A 27 -29.34 7.95 -8.18
C PHE A 27 -28.60 7.85 -9.50
N LEU A 28 -28.18 9.01 -9.98
CA LEU A 28 -27.30 9.19 -11.11
C LEU A 28 -26.12 10.06 -10.66
N HIS A 29 -24.91 9.56 -10.82
CA HIS A 29 -23.67 10.27 -10.52
C HIS A 29 -22.81 10.40 -11.77
N PHE A 30 -22.28 11.59 -12.03
CA PHE A 30 -21.35 11.81 -13.15
C PHE A 30 -19.90 11.71 -12.68
N SER A 31 -19.13 10.81 -13.29
CA SER A 31 -17.72 10.57 -12.96
C SER A 31 -16.89 11.86 -13.04
N GLY A 32 -16.04 12.07 -12.03
CA GLY A 32 -15.15 13.22 -11.94
C GLY A 32 -15.83 14.56 -11.66
N SER A 33 -17.10 14.56 -11.22
CA SER A 33 -17.86 15.79 -11.05
C SER A 33 -18.54 15.99 -9.68
N GLY A 34 -18.62 14.98 -8.80
CA GLY A 34 -19.35 15.10 -7.53
C GLY A 34 -20.87 15.34 -7.69
N LEU A 35 -21.34 15.57 -8.92
CA LEU A 35 -22.72 15.89 -9.24
C LEU A 35 -23.57 14.65 -9.05
N LEU A 36 -24.55 14.78 -8.18
CA LEU A 36 -25.45 13.74 -7.74
C LEU A 36 -26.88 14.15 -8.03
N TYR A 37 -27.58 13.28 -8.75
CA TYR A 37 -28.97 13.45 -9.10
C TYR A 37 -29.79 12.30 -8.54
N GLU A 38 -31.01 12.59 -8.14
CA GLU A 38 -31.98 11.62 -7.68
C GLU A 38 -33.18 11.58 -8.63
N LEU A 39 -33.70 10.38 -8.90
CA LEU A 39 -34.92 10.19 -9.67
C LEU A 39 -36.10 10.78 -8.89
N GLN A 40 -36.78 11.78 -9.47
CA GLN A 40 -37.94 12.42 -8.85
C GLN A 40 -39.26 11.92 -9.42
N LYS A 41 -39.27 11.61 -10.72
CA LYS A 41 -40.48 11.17 -11.43
C LYS A 41 -40.12 10.10 -12.45
N SER A 42 -40.94 9.06 -12.48
CA SER A 42 -41.07 8.17 -13.62
C SER A 42 -42.45 8.39 -14.23
N GLN A 43 -42.51 8.79 -15.50
CA GLN A 43 -43.76 8.93 -16.26
C GLN A 43 -43.56 8.25 -17.60
N ASP A 44 -44.37 7.24 -17.88
CA ASP A 44 -44.36 6.44 -19.10
C ASP A 44 -42.94 6.01 -19.52
N SER A 45 -42.38 6.68 -20.54
CA SER A 45 -41.06 6.41 -21.13
C SER A 45 -39.97 7.40 -20.68
N LEU A 46 -40.24 8.26 -19.70
CA LEU A 46 -39.33 9.31 -19.23
C LEU A 46 -38.97 9.15 -17.75
N LEU A 47 -37.66 9.13 -17.49
CA LEU A 47 -37.09 9.23 -16.15
C LEU A 47 -36.56 10.65 -15.94
N VAL A 48 -37.07 11.35 -14.92
CA VAL A 48 -36.67 12.72 -14.60
C VAL A 48 -35.82 12.72 -13.34
N PHE A 49 -34.55 13.06 -13.53
CA PHE A 49 -33.57 13.22 -12.46
C PHE A 49 -33.41 14.68 -12.08
N LYS A 50 -33.33 14.98 -10.78
CA LYS A 50 -33.06 16.32 -10.25
C LYS A 50 -31.73 16.30 -9.50
N ARG A 51 -30.90 17.31 -9.72
CA ARG A 51 -29.65 17.51 -8.97
C ARG A 51 -30.00 17.75 -7.50
N ILE A 52 -29.32 17.04 -6.61
CA ILE A 52 -29.53 17.16 -5.16
C ILE A 52 -28.34 17.76 -4.41
N ASP A 53 -27.14 17.72 -5.01
CA ASP A 53 -25.93 18.31 -4.43
C ASP A 53 -25.74 19.78 -4.85
N ASP A 54 -25.01 20.54 -4.04
CA ASP A 54 -24.59 21.93 -4.29
C ASP A 54 -23.08 22.02 -4.58
N THR A 55 -22.41 20.91 -4.93
CA THR A 55 -20.95 20.85 -5.22
C THR A 55 -20.52 21.87 -6.28
N GLU A 56 -19.62 22.78 -5.94
CA GLU A 56 -19.02 23.72 -6.90
C GLU A 56 -17.66 23.24 -7.43
N ASP A 57 -16.77 22.83 -6.52
CA ASP A 57 -15.48 22.25 -6.90
C ASP A 57 -15.58 20.73 -6.95
N PHE A 58 -15.30 20.17 -8.11
CA PHE A 58 -15.37 18.74 -8.33
C PHE A 58 -14.05 18.14 -8.82
N ASN A 59 -12.99 18.95 -8.85
CA ASN A 59 -11.71 18.57 -9.44
C ASN A 59 -10.97 17.50 -8.64
N TYR A 60 -11.54 16.99 -7.54
CA TYR A 60 -11.00 15.93 -6.69
C TYR A 60 -11.67 14.55 -6.82
N ASN A 61 -12.69 14.42 -7.68
CA ASN A 61 -13.50 13.20 -7.78
C ASN A 61 -13.23 12.34 -9.03
N ILE A 62 -12.18 12.63 -9.81
CA ILE A 62 -11.89 11.92 -11.07
C ILE A 62 -11.62 10.46 -10.76
N GLU A 63 -12.38 9.54 -11.34
CA GLU A 63 -12.31 8.10 -11.05
C GLU A 63 -12.46 7.72 -9.56
N ALA A 64 -13.16 8.54 -8.76
CA ALA A 64 -13.55 8.12 -7.41
C ALA A 64 -14.54 6.95 -7.47
N PHE A 65 -14.34 5.96 -6.60
CA PHE A 65 -15.21 4.78 -6.47
C PHE A 65 -16.44 5.12 -5.64
N VAL A 66 -17.65 4.93 -6.18
CA VAL A 66 -18.92 5.26 -5.52
C VAL A 66 -19.60 4.00 -5.03
N PHE A 67 -20.11 4.02 -3.80
CA PHE A 67 -20.85 2.91 -3.21
C PHE A 67 -21.86 3.40 -2.17
N THR A 68 -22.83 2.55 -1.82
CA THR A 68 -23.90 2.88 -0.88
C THR A 68 -23.93 1.90 0.28
N GLN A 69 -24.23 2.40 1.48
CA GLN A 69 -24.44 1.56 2.66
C GLN A 69 -25.43 2.23 3.62
N LYS A 70 -26.47 1.50 4.03
CA LYS A 70 -27.45 1.93 5.06
C LYS A 70 -27.95 3.37 4.82
N ASN A 71 -28.50 3.65 3.63
CA ASN A 71 -29.00 4.97 3.22
C ASN A 71 -27.93 6.08 3.08
N ASN A 72 -26.64 5.76 3.17
CA ASN A 72 -25.56 6.71 2.91
C ASN A 72 -24.92 6.44 1.55
N ILE A 73 -24.46 7.51 0.91
CA ILE A 73 -23.72 7.47 -0.35
C ILE A 73 -22.28 7.90 -0.05
N TYR A 74 -21.33 7.06 -0.42
CA TYR A 74 -19.92 7.29 -0.24
C TYR A 74 -19.21 7.39 -1.58
N ASN A 75 -18.13 8.16 -1.61
CA ASN A 75 -17.13 8.03 -2.65
C ASN A 75 -15.75 7.87 -2.00
N MET A 76 -14.85 7.14 -2.64
CA MET A 76 -13.50 6.94 -2.14
C MET A 76 -12.46 7.18 -3.20
N GLY A 77 -11.40 7.88 -2.80
CA GLY A 77 -10.22 8.14 -3.59
C GLY A 77 -10.49 9.07 -4.78
N GLY A 78 -9.99 8.65 -5.94
CA GLY A 78 -9.98 9.45 -7.16
C GLY A 78 -8.74 10.33 -7.30
N TYR A 79 -8.72 11.17 -8.33
CA TYR A 79 -7.64 12.06 -8.68
C TYR A 79 -8.11 13.51 -8.72
N GLY A 80 -7.24 14.41 -8.26
CA GLY A 80 -7.43 15.84 -8.32
C GLY A 80 -6.28 16.64 -7.76
N PHE A 81 -6.22 17.92 -8.12
CA PHE A 81 -5.12 18.80 -7.71
C PHE A 81 -3.74 18.14 -7.95
N TRP A 82 -3.59 17.51 -9.11
CA TRP A 82 -2.38 16.81 -9.56
C TRP A 82 -1.96 15.57 -8.74
N LYS A 83 -2.86 15.01 -7.92
CA LYS A 83 -2.59 13.83 -7.10
C LYS A 83 -3.78 12.87 -7.00
N SER A 84 -3.50 11.57 -6.91
CA SER A 84 -4.47 10.58 -6.44
C SER A 84 -4.71 10.76 -4.94
N THR A 85 -5.87 10.33 -4.45
CA THR A 85 -6.21 10.32 -3.02
C THR A 85 -6.74 8.95 -2.59
N GLY A 86 -6.68 8.65 -1.30
CA GLY A 86 -7.38 7.55 -0.64
C GLY A 86 -8.51 8.04 0.27
N THR A 87 -8.90 9.30 0.14
CA THR A 87 -9.89 9.95 1.01
C THR A 87 -11.27 9.31 0.84
N LEU A 88 -11.87 8.86 1.94
CA LEU A 88 -13.28 8.52 2.00
C LEU A 88 -14.10 9.80 2.16
N ARG A 89 -15.15 9.94 1.38
CA ARG A 89 -16.11 11.04 1.48
C ARG A 89 -17.52 10.49 1.58
N LYS A 90 -18.35 11.20 2.32
CA LYS A 90 -19.76 10.88 2.52
C LYS A 90 -20.59 12.06 2.04
N TYR A 91 -21.63 11.77 1.26
CA TYR A 91 -22.59 12.80 0.87
C TYR A 91 -23.42 13.23 2.08
N ASN A 92 -23.38 14.52 2.40
CA ASN A 92 -24.14 15.13 3.48
C ASN A 92 -25.44 15.71 2.91
N ILE A 93 -26.57 15.11 3.26
CA ILE A 93 -27.88 15.50 2.74
C ILE A 93 -28.29 16.90 3.21
N LYS A 94 -27.84 17.32 4.40
CA LYS A 94 -28.20 18.61 5.00
C LYS A 94 -27.47 19.75 4.29
N ASP A 95 -26.16 19.58 4.13
CA ASP A 95 -25.29 20.62 3.55
C ASP A 95 -25.19 20.48 2.03
N LYS A 96 -25.66 19.35 1.49
CA LYS A 96 -25.66 18.99 0.06
C LYS A 96 -24.27 18.95 -0.57
N GLU A 97 -23.26 18.65 0.24
CA GLU A 97 -21.86 18.57 -0.16
C GLU A 97 -21.26 17.19 0.18
N TRP A 98 -20.03 16.97 -0.30
CA TRP A 98 -19.25 15.77 0.01
C TRP A 98 -18.26 16.08 1.13
N ASP A 99 -18.53 15.56 2.32
CA ASP A 99 -17.66 15.73 3.49
C ASP A 99 -16.63 14.61 3.56
N ALA A 100 -15.41 14.93 3.99
CA ALA A 100 -14.44 13.91 4.36
C ALA A 100 -14.97 13.10 5.54
N ASP A 101 -14.97 11.78 5.41
CA ASP A 101 -15.35 10.85 6.47
C ASP A 101 -14.07 10.18 7.00
N PRO A 102 -13.52 10.63 8.16
CA PRO A 102 -12.17 10.27 8.58
C PRO A 102 -11.95 8.76 8.71
N ILE A 103 -10.78 8.32 8.25
CA ILE A 103 -10.31 6.93 8.33
C ILE A 103 -8.94 6.89 9.00
N LYS A 104 -8.58 5.73 9.57
CA LYS A 104 -7.34 5.58 10.36
C LYS A 104 -6.06 5.82 9.54
N GLU A 105 -6.07 5.39 8.28
CA GLU A 105 -4.95 5.54 7.36
C GLU A 105 -5.45 5.75 5.94
N GLU A 106 -4.71 6.50 5.13
CA GLU A 106 -5.04 6.74 3.73
C GLU A 106 -4.43 5.65 2.85
N ILE A 107 -5.28 4.90 2.17
CA ILE A 107 -4.89 3.89 1.18
C ILE A 107 -5.48 4.31 -0.17
N HIS A 108 -4.61 4.46 -1.18
CA HIS A 108 -5.02 4.91 -2.50
C HIS A 108 -5.66 3.77 -3.29
N ILE A 109 -6.71 4.06 -4.05
CA ILE A 109 -7.34 3.08 -4.93
C ILE A 109 -6.65 3.06 -6.30
N PRO A 110 -6.79 1.98 -7.10
CA PRO A 110 -6.41 1.99 -8.51
C PRO A 110 -7.10 3.12 -9.27
N PHE A 111 -6.43 3.72 -10.26
CA PHE A 111 -7.05 4.74 -11.11
C PHE A 111 -8.25 4.18 -11.88
N ASN A 112 -8.22 2.89 -12.23
CA ASN A 112 -9.42 2.20 -12.70
C ASN A 112 -10.25 1.71 -11.50
N LYS A 113 -11.25 2.49 -11.12
CA LYS A 113 -12.14 2.19 -9.99
C LYS A 113 -12.97 0.92 -10.12
N GLU A 114 -13.21 0.43 -11.34
CA GLU A 114 -13.96 -0.82 -11.58
C GLU A 114 -13.24 -2.06 -11.02
N LEU A 115 -11.97 -1.92 -10.65
CA LEU A 115 -11.18 -2.96 -10.01
C LEU A 115 -11.50 -3.11 -8.51
N CYS A 116 -12.13 -2.10 -7.92
CA CYS A 116 -12.56 -2.11 -6.52
C CYS A 116 -13.90 -2.82 -6.37
N TRP A 117 -14.12 -3.48 -5.23
CA TRP A 117 -15.39 -4.15 -4.96
C TRP A 117 -15.84 -3.93 -3.52
N PHE A 118 -17.08 -3.48 -3.34
CA PHE A 118 -17.70 -3.29 -2.03
C PHE A 118 -18.75 -4.37 -1.77
N ASN A 119 -18.70 -4.97 -0.59
CA ASN A 119 -19.66 -5.92 -0.09
C ASN A 119 -20.64 -5.23 0.87
N PRO A 120 -21.92 -5.03 0.50
CA PRO A 120 -22.88 -4.38 1.38
C PRO A 120 -23.28 -5.23 2.60
N ASN A 121 -23.01 -6.55 2.59
CA ASN A 121 -23.37 -7.45 3.69
C ASN A 121 -22.34 -7.42 4.82
N THR A 122 -21.05 -7.38 4.47
CA THR A 122 -19.93 -7.33 5.44
C THR A 122 -19.43 -5.91 5.68
N GLU A 123 -19.84 -4.95 4.82
CA GLU A 123 -19.36 -3.57 4.79
C GLU A 123 -17.85 -3.45 4.49
N HIS A 124 -17.33 -4.44 3.77
CA HIS A 124 -15.93 -4.48 3.35
C HIS A 124 -15.75 -3.94 1.92
N LEU A 125 -14.75 -3.07 1.73
CA LEU A 125 -14.28 -2.62 0.41
C LEU A 125 -12.90 -3.21 0.12
N PHE A 126 -12.79 -3.97 -0.97
CA PHE A 126 -11.55 -4.56 -1.43
C PHE A 126 -10.94 -3.74 -2.55
N ILE A 127 -9.64 -3.47 -2.45
CA ILE A 127 -8.83 -2.93 -3.54
C ILE A 127 -7.70 -3.89 -3.88
N PRO A 128 -7.46 -4.17 -5.18
CA PRO A 128 -6.48 -5.17 -5.56
C PRO A 128 -5.03 -4.68 -5.47
N TYR A 129 -4.80 -3.37 -5.45
CA TYR A 129 -3.49 -2.72 -5.30
C TYR A 129 -3.70 -1.22 -5.07
N GLN A 130 -2.65 -0.51 -4.65
CA GLN A 130 -2.65 0.96 -4.63
C GLN A 130 -1.96 1.53 -5.86
N GLN A 131 -2.51 2.63 -6.39
CA GLN A 131 -1.85 3.43 -7.43
C GLN A 131 -1.73 4.87 -6.94
N ILE A 132 -0.50 5.28 -6.61
CA ILE A 132 -0.21 6.60 -6.06
C ILE A 132 0.36 7.48 -7.18
N ILE A 133 -0.46 8.40 -7.66
CA ILE A 133 -0.10 9.38 -8.68
C ILE A 133 0.14 10.72 -7.98
N ASN A 134 1.28 11.35 -8.27
CA ASN A 134 1.55 12.74 -7.91
C ASN A 134 2.35 13.38 -9.03
N SER A 135 1.65 14.14 -9.88
CA SER A 135 2.20 14.79 -11.07
C SER A 135 3.06 16.02 -10.75
N GLY A 136 3.12 16.43 -9.47
CA GLY A 136 4.06 17.46 -9.01
C GLY A 136 5.48 16.95 -8.77
N ILE A 137 5.71 15.63 -8.80
CA ILE A 137 7.02 15.01 -8.52
C ILE A 137 7.65 14.54 -9.84
N LYS A 138 8.84 15.06 -10.18
CA LYS A 138 9.56 14.71 -11.43
C LYS A 138 9.84 13.22 -11.61
N GLU A 139 10.03 12.51 -10.50
CA GLU A 139 10.38 11.08 -10.49
C GLU A 139 9.15 10.16 -10.54
N ASN A 140 7.94 10.69 -10.35
CA ASN A 140 6.73 9.91 -10.58
C ASN A 140 6.43 9.86 -12.06
N SER A 141 6.38 8.65 -12.62
CA SER A 141 5.82 8.45 -13.94
C SER A 141 4.36 8.91 -13.98
N ASP A 142 3.82 9.22 -15.17
CA ASP A 142 2.40 9.50 -15.36
C ASP A 142 1.48 8.37 -14.85
N GLN A 143 2.02 7.15 -14.72
CA GLN A 143 1.33 5.98 -14.20
C GLN A 143 1.32 5.90 -12.66
N GLY A 144 2.14 6.69 -11.97
CA GLY A 144 2.29 6.65 -10.52
C GLY A 144 3.13 5.48 -9.99
N THR A 145 3.20 5.40 -8.66
CA THR A 145 3.84 4.31 -7.93
C THR A 145 2.80 3.27 -7.54
N PHE A 146 3.13 1.98 -7.68
CA PHE A 146 2.21 0.88 -7.38
C PHE A 146 2.60 0.15 -6.10
N ASP A 147 1.65 -0.05 -5.18
CA ASP A 147 1.77 -1.01 -4.08
C ASP A 147 0.89 -2.24 -4.37
N LYS A 148 1.53 -3.34 -4.82
CA LYS A 148 0.85 -4.57 -5.27
C LYS A 148 0.46 -5.48 -4.10
N HIS A 149 -0.32 -4.92 -3.17
CA HIS A 149 -0.96 -5.68 -2.11
C HIS A 149 -2.47 -5.47 -2.16
N VAL A 150 -3.21 -6.51 -1.78
CA VAL A 150 -4.66 -6.40 -1.62
C VAL A 150 -4.94 -5.81 -0.24
N TYR A 151 -5.85 -4.83 -0.22
CA TYR A 151 -6.32 -4.20 1.01
C TYR A 151 -7.82 -4.38 1.14
N GLN A 152 -8.26 -4.52 2.38
CA GLN A 152 -9.66 -4.53 2.77
C GLN A 152 -9.92 -3.35 3.71
N PHE A 153 -10.87 -2.51 3.37
CA PHE A 153 -11.37 -1.46 4.23
C PHE A 153 -12.65 -1.95 4.91
N ASP A 154 -12.71 -1.80 6.22
CA ASP A 154 -13.92 -2.01 7.01
C ASP A 154 -14.58 -0.65 7.26
N LEU A 155 -15.78 -0.45 6.68
CA LEU A 155 -16.51 0.80 6.78
C LEU A 155 -17.02 1.10 8.20
N ALA A 156 -17.31 0.06 8.99
CA ALA A 156 -17.82 0.22 10.34
C ALA A 156 -16.72 0.66 11.32
N SER A 157 -15.53 0.03 11.21
CA SER A 157 -14.37 0.40 12.04
C SER A 157 -13.54 1.54 11.47
N LYS A 158 -13.74 1.91 10.19
CA LYS A 158 -12.97 2.93 9.45
C LYS A 158 -11.47 2.62 9.40
N THR A 159 -11.14 1.33 9.31
CA THR A 159 -9.75 0.84 9.29
C THR A 159 -9.46 0.00 8.06
N TRP A 160 -8.19 -0.05 7.69
CA TRP A 160 -7.68 -0.90 6.61
C TRP A 160 -6.95 -2.12 7.18
N GLU A 161 -7.06 -3.22 6.48
CA GLU A 161 -6.25 -4.43 6.67
C GLU A 161 -5.48 -4.72 5.36
N LYS A 162 -4.17 -4.91 5.49
CA LYS A 162 -3.30 -5.37 4.41
C LYS A 162 -3.31 -6.90 4.34
N LEU A 163 -4.04 -7.46 3.38
CA LEU A 163 -4.33 -8.90 3.32
C LEU A 163 -3.17 -9.75 2.78
N GLY A 164 -2.39 -9.21 1.84
CA GLY A 164 -1.25 -9.93 1.25
C GLY A 164 -0.80 -9.36 -0.09
N ASN A 165 0.21 -9.99 -0.70
CA ASN A 165 0.65 -9.63 -2.06
C ASN A 165 -0.43 -10.01 -3.06
N THR A 166 -0.73 -9.13 -4.00
CA THR A 166 -1.67 -9.40 -5.09
C THR A 166 -1.09 -10.49 -6.00
N ASP A 167 -1.89 -11.50 -6.31
CA ASP A 167 -1.51 -12.53 -7.26
C ASP A 167 -1.35 -11.93 -8.68
N GLU A 168 -0.27 -12.29 -9.37
CA GLU A 168 0.07 -11.68 -10.66
C GLU A 168 -0.88 -12.09 -11.79
N GLU A 169 -1.39 -13.33 -11.77
CA GLU A 169 -2.32 -13.83 -12.77
C GLU A 169 -3.71 -13.22 -12.56
N PHE A 170 -4.16 -13.12 -11.30
CA PHE A 170 -5.36 -12.37 -10.95
C PHE A 170 -5.24 -10.90 -11.39
N LEU A 171 -4.14 -10.23 -11.04
CA LEU A 171 -3.94 -8.81 -11.37
C LEU A 171 -3.94 -8.59 -12.88
N THR A 172 -3.27 -9.47 -13.63
CA THR A 172 -3.26 -9.42 -15.10
C THR A 172 -4.66 -9.62 -15.67
N THR A 173 -5.39 -10.62 -15.17
CA THR A 173 -6.75 -10.95 -15.60
C THR A 173 -7.70 -9.78 -15.39
N ILE A 174 -7.76 -9.24 -14.17
CA ILE A 174 -8.70 -8.16 -13.85
C ILE A 174 -8.32 -6.84 -14.51
N SER A 175 -7.03 -6.52 -14.63
CA SER A 175 -6.59 -5.24 -15.20
C SER A 175 -6.77 -5.16 -16.71
N LYS A 176 -6.61 -6.28 -17.43
CA LYS A 176 -6.70 -6.34 -18.90
C LYS A 176 -8.07 -6.73 -19.44
N ALA A 177 -8.97 -7.20 -18.58
CA ALA A 177 -10.31 -7.57 -19.00
C ALA A 177 -11.11 -6.35 -19.46
N GLU A 178 -11.72 -6.45 -20.64
CA GLU A 178 -12.66 -5.43 -21.13
C GLU A 178 -13.99 -5.51 -20.39
N PHE A 179 -14.49 -6.73 -20.15
CA PHE A 179 -15.72 -6.94 -19.40
C PHE A 179 -15.43 -7.17 -17.92
N LYS A 180 -15.97 -6.29 -17.08
CA LYS A 180 -16.03 -6.44 -15.62
C LYS A 180 -17.44 -6.10 -15.16
N LEU A 181 -17.97 -6.87 -14.21
CA LEU A 181 -19.29 -6.62 -13.63
C LEU A 181 -19.30 -7.01 -12.16
N PRO A 182 -19.58 -6.08 -11.23
CA PRO A 182 -19.77 -6.43 -9.83
C PRO A 182 -21.01 -7.32 -9.65
N THR A 183 -20.88 -8.27 -8.75
CA THR A 183 -21.91 -9.23 -8.34
C THR A 183 -22.13 -9.13 -6.83
N SER A 184 -23.09 -9.89 -6.31
CA SER A 184 -23.37 -9.96 -4.87
C SER A 184 -22.20 -10.52 -4.04
N ASN A 185 -21.24 -11.21 -4.64
CA ASN A 185 -20.13 -11.88 -3.96
C ASN A 185 -18.79 -11.73 -4.70
N GLY A 186 -18.58 -10.59 -5.37
CA GLY A 186 -17.32 -10.23 -6.01
C GLY A 186 -17.50 -9.79 -7.46
N HIS A 187 -16.60 -10.20 -8.37
CA HIS A 187 -16.62 -9.77 -9.77
C HIS A 187 -16.86 -10.93 -10.76
N LEU A 188 -17.58 -10.65 -11.83
CA LEU A 188 -17.49 -11.40 -13.08
C LEU A 188 -16.56 -10.68 -14.05
N VAL A 189 -15.60 -11.41 -14.60
CA VAL A 189 -14.55 -10.86 -15.47
C VAL A 189 -14.40 -11.74 -16.69
N CYS A 190 -14.35 -11.16 -17.89
CA CYS A 190 -14.08 -11.91 -19.12
C CYS A 190 -12.69 -11.56 -19.66
N TYR A 191 -11.83 -12.57 -19.77
CA TYR A 191 -10.46 -12.41 -20.26
C TYR A 191 -10.01 -13.67 -21.01
N ASN A 192 -9.31 -13.50 -22.14
CA ASN A 192 -8.78 -14.59 -22.96
C ASN A 192 -9.80 -15.71 -23.29
N GLY A 193 -11.04 -15.34 -23.62
CA GLY A 193 -12.09 -16.30 -23.99
C GLY A 193 -12.63 -17.14 -22.82
N LYS A 194 -12.31 -16.75 -21.59
CA LYS A 194 -12.76 -17.38 -20.35
C LYS A 194 -13.51 -16.39 -19.49
N VAL A 195 -14.40 -16.90 -18.64
CA VAL A 195 -15.11 -16.10 -17.64
C VAL A 195 -14.64 -16.50 -16.25
N TYR A 196 -14.26 -15.51 -15.46
CA TYR A 196 -13.83 -15.67 -14.09
C TYR A 196 -14.87 -15.11 -13.13
N HIS A 197 -15.17 -15.84 -12.08
CA HIS A 197 -15.90 -15.34 -10.92
C HIS A 197 -14.93 -15.20 -9.75
N ILE A 198 -14.72 -13.97 -9.32
CA ILE A 198 -13.69 -13.59 -8.35
C ILE A 198 -14.41 -13.28 -7.05
N ASN A 199 -14.21 -14.10 -6.01
CA ASN A 199 -14.72 -13.86 -4.68
C ASN A 199 -13.59 -13.36 -3.77
N TYR A 200 -13.67 -12.09 -3.38
CA TYR A 200 -12.67 -11.43 -2.55
C TYR A 200 -12.70 -11.96 -1.12
N GLU A 201 -13.86 -12.01 -0.47
CA GLU A 201 -13.99 -12.47 0.93
C GLU A 201 -13.41 -13.87 1.15
N GLU A 202 -13.66 -14.78 0.20
CA GLU A 202 -13.18 -16.17 0.28
C GLU A 202 -11.76 -16.35 -0.27
N ASN A 203 -11.18 -15.31 -0.88
CA ASN A 203 -9.92 -15.37 -1.62
C ASN A 203 -9.92 -16.55 -2.60
N THR A 204 -10.94 -16.64 -3.45
CA THR A 204 -11.11 -17.72 -4.43
C THR A 204 -11.49 -17.17 -5.79
N ILE A 205 -11.00 -17.82 -6.84
CA ILE A 205 -11.38 -17.54 -8.21
C ILE A 205 -11.93 -18.84 -8.82
N LEU A 206 -13.09 -18.73 -9.44
CA LEU A 206 -13.67 -19.79 -10.26
C LEU A 206 -13.53 -19.40 -11.73
N GLU A 207 -13.37 -20.39 -12.61
CA GLU A 207 -13.22 -20.20 -14.05
C GLU A 207 -14.29 -21.01 -14.80
N TYR A 208 -14.84 -20.43 -15.86
CA TYR A 208 -15.62 -21.14 -16.85
C TYR A 208 -15.01 -20.98 -18.24
N SER A 209 -14.39 -22.06 -18.71
CA SER A 209 -13.72 -22.16 -20.01
C SER A 209 -14.71 -22.51 -21.13
N ASN A 210 -15.68 -21.62 -21.38
CA ASN A 210 -16.61 -21.73 -22.52
C ASN A 210 -16.49 -20.50 -23.43
N PRO A 211 -15.82 -20.62 -24.60
CA PRO A 211 -15.59 -19.48 -25.50
C PRO A 211 -16.87 -18.82 -26.02
N SER A 212 -17.92 -19.59 -26.29
CA SER A 212 -19.21 -19.03 -26.74
C SER A 212 -19.87 -18.18 -25.67
N PHE A 213 -19.85 -18.63 -24.42
CA PHE A 213 -20.39 -17.87 -23.30
C PHE A 213 -19.56 -16.60 -23.03
N ALA A 214 -18.23 -16.71 -23.05
CA ALA A 214 -17.32 -15.57 -22.96
C ALA A 214 -17.59 -14.53 -24.06
N GLN A 215 -17.74 -14.98 -25.31
CA GLN A 215 -18.06 -14.11 -26.43
C GLN A 215 -19.41 -13.40 -26.25
N THR A 216 -20.44 -14.11 -25.77
CA THR A 216 -21.74 -13.49 -25.45
C THR A 216 -21.60 -12.41 -24.39
N MET A 217 -20.83 -12.64 -23.32
CA MET A 217 -20.57 -11.63 -22.29
C MET A 217 -19.80 -10.43 -22.85
N GLN A 218 -18.80 -10.63 -23.71
CA GLN A 218 -18.03 -9.54 -24.33
C GLN A 218 -18.87 -8.66 -25.27
N ARG A 219 -19.97 -9.17 -25.83
CA ARG A 219 -20.92 -8.34 -26.60
C ARG A 219 -21.67 -7.34 -25.72
N ILE A 220 -21.77 -7.60 -24.42
CA ILE A 220 -22.31 -6.66 -23.43
C ILE A 220 -21.24 -5.61 -23.09
N ASN A 221 -21.04 -4.69 -24.03
CA ASN A 221 -20.02 -3.63 -23.98
C ASN A 221 -20.55 -2.31 -23.35
N ASP A 222 -19.79 -1.24 -23.48
CA ASP A 222 -20.04 0.07 -22.87
C ASP A 222 -21.27 0.82 -23.41
N PHE A 223 -21.90 0.33 -24.50
CA PHE A 223 -23.19 0.84 -24.94
C PHE A 223 -24.36 0.33 -24.10
N HIS A 224 -24.10 -0.62 -23.20
CA HIS A 224 -25.12 -1.23 -22.37
C HIS A 224 -25.09 -0.69 -20.94
N LEU A 225 -26.26 -0.30 -20.42
CA LEU A 225 -26.45 -0.24 -18.97
C LEU A 225 -26.64 -1.67 -18.49
N LYS A 226 -25.73 -2.15 -17.65
CA LYS A 226 -25.69 -3.55 -17.20
C LYS A 226 -25.64 -3.64 -15.68
N TYR A 227 -26.32 -4.64 -15.14
CA TYR A 227 -26.28 -4.97 -13.71
C TYR A 227 -26.46 -6.47 -13.49
N TYR A 228 -26.01 -6.95 -12.33
CA TYR A 228 -26.15 -8.35 -11.93
C TYR A 228 -27.21 -8.47 -10.83
N LEU A 229 -28.13 -9.43 -10.96
CA LEU A 229 -29.12 -9.75 -9.95
C LEU A 229 -29.44 -11.24 -9.98
N ASN A 230 -29.31 -11.91 -8.83
CA ASN A 230 -29.73 -13.31 -8.60
C ASN A 230 -29.25 -14.32 -9.68
N GLY A 231 -27.96 -14.27 -10.04
CA GLY A 231 -27.40 -15.19 -11.02
C GLY A 231 -27.65 -14.80 -12.48
N THR A 232 -28.18 -13.61 -12.74
CA THR A 232 -28.54 -13.13 -14.07
C THR A 232 -27.93 -11.77 -14.31
N ILE A 233 -27.32 -11.57 -15.48
CA ILE A 233 -26.90 -10.26 -15.96
C ILE A 233 -28.06 -9.67 -16.75
N TYR A 234 -28.48 -8.48 -16.39
CA TYR A 234 -29.47 -7.71 -17.14
C TYR A 234 -28.76 -6.58 -17.86
N TYR A 235 -29.15 -6.30 -19.10
CA TYR A 235 -28.54 -5.23 -19.88
C TYR A 235 -29.54 -4.55 -20.82
N LEU A 236 -29.45 -3.23 -20.88
CA LEU A 236 -30.21 -2.39 -21.80
C LEU A 236 -29.27 -1.78 -22.83
N ASN A 237 -29.50 -2.04 -24.11
CA ASN A 237 -28.74 -1.43 -25.20
C ASN A 237 -29.16 0.03 -25.37
N GLY A 238 -28.22 0.97 -25.21
CA GLY A 238 -28.52 2.40 -25.29
C GLY A 238 -28.78 2.96 -26.70
N GLN A 239 -28.59 2.16 -27.75
CA GLN A 239 -28.88 2.55 -29.14
C GLN A 239 -30.24 2.04 -29.58
N THR A 240 -30.52 0.76 -29.33
CA THR A 240 -31.76 0.10 -29.78
C THR A 240 -32.86 0.11 -28.74
N TRP A 241 -32.54 0.49 -27.49
CA TRP A 241 -33.42 0.38 -26.32
C TRP A 241 -33.90 -1.05 -26.06
N HIS A 242 -33.22 -2.05 -26.63
CA HIS A 242 -33.52 -3.45 -26.39
C HIS A 242 -33.01 -3.85 -25.00
N TYR A 243 -33.92 -4.37 -24.19
CA TYR A 243 -33.63 -4.90 -22.86
C TYR A 243 -33.60 -6.43 -22.91
N ASP A 244 -32.54 -7.01 -22.38
CA ASP A 244 -32.30 -8.45 -22.44
C ASP A 244 -31.52 -8.93 -21.20
N SER A 245 -31.34 -10.24 -21.09
CA SER A 245 -30.70 -10.86 -19.95
C SER A 245 -29.91 -12.12 -20.30
N LEU A 246 -28.87 -12.39 -19.52
CA LEU A 246 -28.01 -13.55 -19.65
C LEU A 246 -27.87 -14.26 -18.30
N LYS A 247 -28.32 -15.53 -18.23
CA LYS A 247 -28.12 -16.35 -17.04
C LYS A 247 -26.65 -16.76 -16.92
N VAL A 248 -26.07 -16.58 -15.74
CA VAL A 248 -24.70 -17.00 -15.43
C VAL A 248 -24.73 -18.41 -14.85
N PRO A 249 -24.17 -19.42 -15.54
CA PRO A 249 -24.24 -20.80 -15.09
C PRO A 249 -23.16 -21.10 -14.04
N ILE A 250 -23.24 -20.48 -12.86
CA ILE A 250 -22.19 -20.56 -11.82
C ILE A 250 -21.82 -21.99 -11.43
N ALA A 251 -22.77 -22.92 -11.48
CA ALA A 251 -22.55 -24.35 -11.21
C ALA A 251 -21.60 -25.04 -12.20
N LYS A 252 -21.34 -24.44 -13.37
CA LYS A 252 -20.38 -24.93 -14.37
C LYS A 252 -18.98 -24.34 -14.20
N PHE A 253 -18.80 -23.42 -13.25
CA PHE A 253 -17.49 -22.83 -12.99
C PHE A 253 -16.69 -23.80 -12.13
N GLU A 254 -15.41 -23.92 -12.44
CA GLU A 254 -14.46 -24.78 -11.74
C GLU A 254 -13.51 -23.93 -10.91
N LYS A 255 -13.15 -24.41 -9.72
CA LYS A 255 -12.23 -23.69 -8.84
C LYS A 255 -10.82 -23.71 -9.41
N THR A 256 -10.17 -22.54 -9.48
CA THR A 256 -8.78 -22.44 -9.93
C THR A 256 -7.80 -22.52 -8.76
N SER A 257 -6.51 -22.69 -9.07
CA SER A 257 -5.42 -22.51 -8.11
C SER A 257 -5.10 -21.05 -7.84
N ILE A 258 -5.58 -20.13 -8.67
CA ILE A 258 -5.31 -18.70 -8.60
C ILE A 258 -5.99 -18.12 -7.37
N LYS A 259 -5.28 -17.25 -6.66
CA LYS A 259 -5.79 -16.50 -5.51
C LYS A 259 -5.92 -15.04 -5.87
N VAL A 260 -6.67 -14.28 -5.07
CA VAL A 260 -6.70 -12.81 -5.17
C VAL A 260 -5.43 -12.25 -4.51
N TRP A 261 -5.04 -12.82 -3.36
CA TRP A 261 -3.78 -12.51 -2.69
C TRP A 261 -3.12 -13.71 -2.04
N HIS A 262 -1.82 -13.58 -1.82
CA HIS A 262 -0.99 -14.49 -1.04
C HIS A 262 -0.52 -13.80 0.23
N LYS A 263 -0.78 -14.41 1.39
CA LYS A 263 -0.12 -13.97 2.62
C LYS A 263 1.38 -14.14 2.42
N LYS A 264 2.18 -13.17 2.89
CA LYS A 264 3.63 -13.26 2.82
C LYS A 264 4.05 -14.57 3.48
N ASN A 265 4.54 -15.53 2.70
CA ASN A 265 5.19 -16.70 3.26
C ASN A 265 6.35 -16.17 4.09
N ARG A 266 6.21 -16.17 5.42
CA ARG A 266 7.35 -16.24 6.32
C ARG A 266 7.95 -17.62 6.10
N PHE A 267 8.60 -17.86 4.96
CA PHE A 267 9.39 -19.06 4.78
C PHE A 267 10.34 -19.08 5.98
N LEU A 268 10.15 -20.12 6.80
CA LEU A 268 10.92 -20.39 7.99
C LEU A 268 12.40 -20.50 7.58
N PHE A 269 13.16 -19.41 7.69
CA PHE A 269 14.62 -19.51 7.80
C PHE A 269 15.04 -20.30 9.06
N PHE A 270 14.09 -20.66 9.93
CA PHE A 270 14.27 -21.60 11.02
C PHE A 270 14.68 -23.02 10.57
N GLY A 271 14.52 -23.41 9.29
CA GLY A 271 14.98 -24.72 8.80
C GLY A 271 16.45 -24.75 8.39
N ILE A 272 16.99 -23.65 7.86
CA ILE A 272 18.35 -23.61 7.28
C ILE A 272 19.38 -23.23 8.35
N ILE A 273 19.03 -22.34 9.27
CA ILE A 273 19.92 -21.86 10.34
C ILE A 273 20.41 -23.01 11.26
N PRO A 274 19.56 -23.95 11.72
CA PRO A 274 20.03 -25.07 12.54
C PRO A 274 20.95 -26.02 11.76
N ILE A 275 20.68 -26.25 10.48
CA ILE A 275 21.48 -27.15 9.63
C ILE A 275 22.88 -26.55 9.40
N VAL A 276 22.96 -25.25 9.13
CA VAL A 276 24.25 -24.54 8.98
C VAL A 276 25.01 -24.50 10.30
N LEU A 277 24.33 -24.27 11.44
CA LEU A 277 24.96 -24.31 12.76
C LEU A 277 25.44 -25.71 13.16
N LEU A 278 24.67 -26.76 12.85
CA LEU A 278 25.07 -28.15 13.08
C LEU A 278 26.23 -28.58 12.18
N ALA A 279 26.25 -28.14 10.91
CA ALA A 279 27.37 -28.38 10.00
C ALA A 279 28.65 -27.66 10.48
N ALA A 280 28.53 -26.41 10.95
CA ALA A 280 29.64 -25.65 11.52
C ALA A 280 30.17 -26.27 12.84
N ALA A 281 29.27 -26.73 13.72
CA ALA A 281 29.64 -27.45 14.94
C ALA A 281 30.31 -28.79 14.63
N GLY A 282 29.81 -29.52 13.63
CA GLY A 282 30.43 -30.75 13.13
C GLY A 282 31.82 -30.54 12.56
N ALA A 283 32.03 -29.45 11.80
CA ALA A 283 33.33 -29.07 11.26
C ALA A 283 34.33 -28.68 12.36
N ARG A 284 33.91 -27.89 13.37
CA ARG A 284 34.75 -27.57 14.54
C ARG A 284 35.15 -28.81 15.33
N LYS A 285 34.21 -29.72 15.62
CA LYS A 285 34.50 -30.96 16.34
C LYS A 285 35.47 -31.88 15.58
N ARG A 286 35.47 -31.83 14.24
CA ARG A 286 36.42 -32.55 13.38
C ARG A 286 37.81 -31.91 13.37
N SER A 287 37.86 -30.58 13.40
CA SER A 287 39.11 -29.81 13.55
C SER A 287 39.76 -30.05 14.91
N ASP A 288 38.96 -30.01 15.99
CA ASP A 288 39.45 -30.25 17.35
C ASP A 288 39.97 -31.68 17.49
N LYS A 289 39.28 -32.69 16.96
CA LYS A 289 39.73 -34.09 17.03
C LYS A 289 41.04 -34.35 16.26
N ASN A 290 41.33 -33.55 15.24
CA ASN A 290 42.63 -33.58 14.53
C ASN A 290 43.73 -32.83 15.31
N SER A 291 43.37 -31.81 16.10
CA SER A 291 44.30 -31.08 16.98
C SER A 291 44.63 -31.87 18.25
N THR A 292 43.66 -32.57 18.86
CA THR A 292 43.85 -33.38 20.08
C THR A 292 44.68 -34.65 19.85
N LYS A 293 44.94 -35.05 18.61
CA LYS A 293 45.87 -36.17 18.30
C LYS A 293 47.35 -35.74 18.34
N ASN A 294 47.63 -34.43 18.37
CA ASN A 294 48.98 -33.85 18.35
C ASN A 294 49.43 -33.26 19.70
N GLN A 295 48.65 -33.42 20.77
CA GLN A 295 48.97 -32.85 22.09
C GLN A 295 48.77 -33.89 23.20
N LEU A 296 49.48 -35.01 23.07
CA LEU A 296 49.93 -35.80 24.21
C LEU A 296 51.35 -35.32 24.51
N GLU A 297 51.49 -34.26 25.29
CA GLU A 297 52.63 -34.03 26.19
C GLU A 297 52.40 -32.75 27.02
N THR A 298 52.58 -32.91 28.33
CA THR A 298 52.70 -31.87 29.38
C THR A 298 51.41 -31.23 29.96
N ASN A 299 50.87 -31.92 30.99
CA ASN A 299 50.80 -31.52 32.42
C ASN A 299 50.32 -30.08 32.79
N THR A 300 49.49 -29.78 33.79
CA THR A 300 48.75 -30.50 34.86
C THR A 300 47.93 -29.44 35.64
N TYR A 301 46.61 -29.66 35.83
CA TYR A 301 45.72 -29.32 37.00
C TYR A 301 45.78 -27.90 37.66
N LYS A 302 44.70 -27.21 38.07
CA LYS A 302 43.44 -27.64 38.74
C LYS A 302 42.47 -26.45 38.93
N ASP A 303 41.17 -26.72 38.73
CA ASP A 303 39.94 -26.20 39.39
C ASP A 303 39.73 -24.71 39.69
N SER A 304 38.52 -24.14 39.83
CA SER A 304 37.12 -24.43 39.47
C SER A 304 36.31 -23.39 40.27
N SER A 305 35.28 -22.77 39.67
CA SER A 305 34.05 -22.22 40.31
C SER A 305 33.63 -20.90 39.67
N ASP A 306 32.61 -20.92 38.83
CA ASP A 306 31.28 -20.48 39.26
C ASP A 306 30.39 -20.23 38.05
N MET A 307 29.22 -20.84 38.14
CA MET A 307 28.11 -20.75 37.22
C MET A 307 27.22 -19.62 37.73
N ASN A 308 26.96 -18.59 36.91
CA ASN A 308 25.62 -18.00 36.88
C ASN A 308 25.33 -17.28 35.55
N PRO A 309 24.05 -17.30 35.11
CA PRO A 309 23.62 -16.92 33.78
C PRO A 309 23.12 -15.48 33.76
N THR A 310 23.48 -14.70 32.74
CA THR A 310 22.73 -13.61 32.08
C THR A 310 23.72 -12.64 31.48
N GLY A 311 23.47 -12.22 30.24
CA GLY A 311 24.23 -11.16 29.59
C GLY A 311 24.58 -11.54 28.16
N ILE A 312 23.68 -11.21 27.23
CA ILE A 312 24.07 -11.04 25.84
C ILE A 312 24.96 -9.78 25.80
N ASN A 313 26.24 -9.94 26.10
CA ASN A 313 27.26 -8.94 25.78
C ASN A 313 27.57 -9.04 24.29
N ALA A 314 26.63 -8.58 23.46
CA ALA A 314 26.95 -8.23 22.09
C ALA A 314 27.80 -6.95 22.15
N LYS A 315 29.13 -7.08 22.15
CA LYS A 315 30.04 -5.93 22.00
C LYS A 315 29.76 -5.28 20.64
N ILE A 316 29.00 -4.18 20.64
CA ILE A 316 28.73 -3.39 19.44
C ILE A 316 30.00 -2.63 19.09
N ARG A 317 30.50 -2.83 17.86
CA ARG A 317 31.72 -2.17 17.36
C ARG A 317 31.39 -1.16 16.26
N PHE A 318 31.80 0.08 16.47
CA PHE A 318 31.82 1.10 15.42
C PHE A 318 32.99 0.84 14.47
N ASN A 319 32.76 1.02 13.17
CA ASN A 319 33.85 1.00 12.18
C ASN A 319 34.68 2.29 12.26
N GLU A 320 35.84 2.31 11.61
CA GLU A 320 36.76 3.46 11.71
C GLU A 320 36.17 4.78 11.21
N THR A 321 35.34 4.76 10.17
CA THR A 321 34.68 5.96 9.64
C THR A 321 33.59 6.48 10.59
N GLU A 322 32.84 5.58 11.22
CA GLU A 322 31.86 5.92 12.27
C GLU A 322 32.56 6.49 13.51
N LYS A 323 33.67 5.89 13.95
CA LYS A 323 34.49 6.41 15.06
C LYS A 323 35.00 7.82 14.76
N GLN A 324 35.48 8.07 13.54
CA GLN A 324 35.95 9.40 13.14
C GLN A 324 34.84 10.45 13.20
N LEU A 325 33.65 10.12 12.70
CA LEU A 325 32.49 11.02 12.78
C LEU A 325 32.04 11.25 14.23
N LEU A 326 31.98 10.20 15.04
CA LEU A 326 31.61 10.28 16.46
C LEU A 326 32.61 11.11 17.26
N LYS A 327 33.92 10.94 17.02
CA LYS A 327 34.99 11.74 17.66
C LYS A 327 34.84 13.24 17.32
N LEU A 328 34.59 13.60 16.06
CA LEU A 328 34.32 14.98 15.64
C LEU A 328 33.09 15.56 16.38
N MET A 329 31.97 14.84 16.33
CA MET A 329 30.71 15.31 16.91
C MET A 329 30.79 15.42 18.44
N LEU A 330 31.51 14.52 19.10
CA LEU A 330 31.75 14.56 20.54
C LEU A 330 32.59 15.78 20.93
N GLU A 331 33.65 16.08 20.18
CA GLU A 331 34.48 17.27 20.43
C GLU A 331 33.67 18.57 20.26
N ARG A 332 32.85 18.64 19.20
CA ARG A 332 31.95 19.78 18.94
C ARG A 332 30.91 19.95 20.04
N THR A 333 30.26 18.86 20.45
CA THR A 333 29.22 18.85 21.49
C THR A 333 29.79 19.23 22.86
N LYS A 334 31.01 18.79 23.22
CA LYS A 334 31.71 19.24 24.44
C LYS A 334 31.92 20.76 24.48
N LYS A 335 32.11 21.37 23.32
CA LYS A 335 32.22 22.84 23.16
C LYS A 335 30.85 23.52 23.03
N SER A 336 29.74 22.81 23.31
CA SER A 336 28.36 23.27 23.13
C SER A 336 28.04 23.75 21.70
N ASN A 337 28.75 23.20 20.71
CA ASN A 337 28.58 23.54 19.30
C ASN A 337 27.99 22.37 18.52
N THR A 338 27.26 22.68 17.45
CA THR A 338 26.77 21.72 16.48
C THR A 338 27.83 21.45 15.39
N THR A 339 27.61 20.40 14.61
CA THR A 339 28.48 19.96 13.51
C THR A 339 27.81 20.25 12.17
N THR A 340 28.50 20.95 11.27
CA THR A 340 27.97 21.33 9.97
C THR A 340 28.15 20.23 8.91
N ILE A 341 27.36 20.27 7.84
CA ILE A 341 27.48 19.34 6.71
C ILE A 341 28.88 19.39 6.07
N ALA A 342 29.52 20.56 6.01
CA ALA A 342 30.84 20.72 5.41
C ALA A 342 31.91 19.95 6.19
N GLU A 343 31.83 19.97 7.52
CA GLU A 343 32.75 19.26 8.41
C GLU A 343 32.55 17.76 8.36
N ILE A 344 31.28 17.32 8.33
CA ILE A 344 30.93 15.91 8.18
C ILE A 344 31.45 15.38 6.84
N ASN A 345 31.24 16.13 5.75
CA ASN A 345 31.77 15.75 4.44
C ASN A 345 33.30 15.67 4.42
N TYR A 346 33.98 16.53 5.18
CA TYR A 346 35.44 16.53 5.30
C TYR A 346 35.94 15.29 6.05
N VAL A 347 35.38 15.00 7.23
CA VAL A 347 35.77 13.82 8.04
C VAL A 347 35.44 12.50 7.35
N LEU A 348 34.34 12.45 6.60
CA LEU A 348 33.97 11.26 5.82
C LEU A 348 34.77 11.11 4.52
N GLY A 349 35.67 12.04 4.18
CA GLY A 349 36.48 11.97 2.95
C GLY A 349 35.67 12.11 1.65
N ILE A 350 34.47 12.71 1.71
CA ILE A 350 33.52 12.80 0.60
C ILE A 350 33.34 14.24 0.06
N LYS A 351 34.10 15.22 0.57
CA LYS A 351 34.01 16.63 0.17
C LYS A 351 34.02 16.86 -1.34
N ASP A 352 34.87 16.13 -2.06
CA ASP A 352 35.07 16.31 -3.51
C ASP A 352 34.18 15.37 -4.37
N LYS A 353 33.25 14.65 -3.74
CA LYS A 353 32.29 13.78 -4.45
C LYS A 353 31.07 14.56 -4.90
N ASN A 354 30.29 14.00 -5.82
CA ASN A 354 29.03 14.62 -6.24
C ASN A 354 28.02 14.71 -5.07
N ILE A 355 27.12 15.70 -5.12
CA ILE A 355 26.18 16.02 -4.03
C ILE A 355 25.28 14.82 -3.67
N GLY A 356 24.86 14.03 -4.67
CA GLY A 356 24.03 12.84 -4.46
C GLY A 356 24.75 11.77 -3.63
N LEU A 357 26.01 11.48 -3.96
CA LEU A 357 26.84 10.53 -3.22
C LEU A 357 27.15 11.04 -1.81
N GLN A 358 27.44 12.33 -1.65
CA GLN A 358 27.64 12.94 -0.33
C GLN A 358 26.43 12.75 0.58
N LYS A 359 25.22 13.00 0.05
CA LYS A 359 23.96 12.85 0.79
C LYS A 359 23.72 11.39 1.19
N LYS A 360 23.96 10.45 0.26
CA LYS A 360 23.79 9.01 0.50
C LYS A 360 24.74 8.51 1.59
N VAL A 361 26.05 8.72 1.42
CA VAL A 361 27.07 8.22 2.37
C VAL A 361 26.86 8.79 3.78
N ARG A 362 26.51 10.07 3.90
CA ARG A 362 26.16 10.68 5.20
C ARG A 362 24.96 10.01 5.86
N SER A 363 23.88 9.81 5.10
CA SER A 363 22.67 9.17 5.62
C SER A 363 22.96 7.75 6.07
N ASP A 364 23.68 6.97 5.26
CA ASP A 364 23.99 5.57 5.55
C ASP A 364 24.83 5.45 6.84
N ILE A 365 25.85 6.31 7.02
CA ILE A 365 26.71 6.29 8.21
C ILE A 365 25.96 6.76 9.46
N MET A 366 25.18 7.84 9.38
CA MET A 366 24.38 8.33 10.52
C MET A 366 23.33 7.32 10.95
N ASN A 367 22.67 6.66 10.00
CA ASN A 367 21.68 5.61 10.30
C ASN A 367 22.36 4.39 10.91
N SER A 368 23.50 3.94 10.38
CA SER A 368 24.29 2.84 10.96
C SER A 368 24.70 3.13 12.41
N ILE A 369 25.13 4.36 12.72
CA ILE A 369 25.46 4.78 14.08
C ILE A 369 24.24 4.75 15.00
N ASN A 370 23.11 5.32 14.55
CA ASN A 370 21.88 5.37 15.35
C ASN A 370 21.29 3.97 15.59
N GLU A 371 21.32 3.09 14.60
CA GLU A 371 20.91 1.68 14.73
C GLU A 371 21.80 0.94 15.72
N LYS A 372 23.13 1.10 15.62
CA LYS A 372 24.06 0.49 16.58
C LYS A 372 23.85 1.00 18.00
N PHE A 373 23.52 2.27 18.17
CA PHE A 373 23.25 2.85 19.48
C PHE A 373 21.90 2.40 20.06
N SER A 374 20.86 2.23 19.24
CA SER A 374 19.53 1.79 19.71
C SER A 374 19.51 0.38 20.27
N PHE A 375 20.47 -0.48 19.87
CA PHE A 375 20.64 -1.80 20.49
C PHE A 375 21.18 -1.74 21.94
N LEU A 376 21.71 -0.60 22.38
CA LEU A 376 22.31 -0.42 23.71
C LEU A 376 21.40 0.31 24.69
N ASN A 377 20.43 1.07 24.18
CA ASN A 377 19.46 1.80 24.98
C ASN A 377 18.07 1.18 24.77
N GLU A 378 17.44 0.70 25.84
CA GLU A 378 16.06 0.18 25.81
C GLU A 378 15.03 1.26 25.45
N VAL A 379 15.46 2.52 25.41
CA VAL A 379 14.67 3.67 24.95
C VAL A 379 15.09 4.02 23.53
N ASN A 380 14.11 4.15 22.63
CA ASN A 380 14.26 4.41 21.20
C ASN A 380 14.74 5.85 20.90
N THR A 381 15.86 6.25 21.49
CA THR A 381 16.47 7.58 21.34
C THR A 381 17.55 7.55 20.26
N GLN A 382 17.46 8.44 19.28
CA GLN A 382 18.51 8.64 18.28
C GLN A 382 19.74 9.28 18.94
N LEU A 383 20.94 8.76 18.66
CA LEU A 383 22.20 9.32 19.17
C LEU A 383 22.55 10.63 18.48
N ILE A 384 22.43 10.64 17.15
CA ILE A 384 22.68 11.79 16.29
C ILE A 384 21.35 12.48 16.00
N GLY A 385 21.17 13.65 16.62
CA GLY A 385 20.09 14.58 16.33
C GLY A 385 20.47 15.58 15.24
N ASN A 386 19.46 16.27 14.71
CA ASN A 386 19.66 17.41 13.80
C ASN A 386 18.77 18.59 14.19
N ILE A 387 19.28 19.79 13.95
CA ILE A 387 18.55 21.05 14.04
C ILE A 387 18.77 21.88 12.77
N ARG A 388 17.90 22.85 12.51
CA ARG A 388 18.15 23.84 11.45
C ARG A 388 19.21 24.82 11.93
N SER A 389 20.16 25.17 11.06
CA SER A 389 21.17 26.18 11.37
C SER A 389 20.52 27.50 11.75
N ALA A 390 21.01 28.13 12.81
CA ALA A 390 20.58 29.47 13.22
C ALA A 390 21.01 30.55 12.20
N SER A 391 22.11 30.31 11.47
CA SER A 391 22.66 31.24 10.48
C SER A 391 21.90 31.20 9.15
N ASP A 392 21.46 30.00 8.73
CA ASP A 392 20.63 29.81 7.53
C ASP A 392 19.74 28.57 7.68
N LYS A 393 18.44 28.79 7.85
CA LYS A 393 17.43 27.74 8.10
C LYS A 393 17.30 26.71 6.98
N ARG A 394 17.92 26.92 5.82
CA ARG A 394 17.98 25.96 4.70
C ARG A 394 18.96 24.82 4.97
N PHE A 395 19.91 24.99 5.88
CA PHE A 395 20.91 23.98 6.21
C PHE A 395 20.60 23.30 7.55
N PHE A 396 20.97 22.03 7.63
CA PHE A 396 20.91 21.25 8.87
C PHE A 396 22.28 21.19 9.52
N GLU A 397 22.28 21.22 10.85
CA GLU A 397 23.43 20.99 11.71
C GLU A 397 23.12 19.80 12.64
N TYR A 398 24.16 19.05 12.99
CA TYR A 398 24.02 17.78 13.69
C TYR A 398 24.67 17.85 15.06
N PHE A 399 24.11 17.15 16.04
CA PHE A 399 24.60 17.15 17.42
C PHE A 399 24.39 15.78 18.08
N ILE A 400 25.13 15.55 19.18
CA ILE A 400 24.90 14.43 20.08
C ILE A 400 24.19 14.97 21.32
N GLU A 401 23.14 14.31 21.77
CA GLU A 401 22.45 14.67 23.02
C GLU A 401 23.41 14.60 24.22
N HIS A 402 23.41 15.63 25.07
CA HIS A 402 24.34 15.72 26.20
C HIS A 402 24.23 14.54 27.18
N SER A 403 23.03 13.94 27.30
CA SER A 403 22.78 12.76 28.12
C SER A 403 23.58 11.52 27.68
N ASN A 404 24.04 11.48 26.42
CA ASN A 404 24.67 10.31 25.81
C ASN A 404 26.20 10.42 25.73
N ILE A 405 26.79 11.54 26.17
CA ILE A 405 28.24 11.82 26.07
C ILE A 405 29.07 10.78 26.86
N THR A 406 28.75 10.57 28.13
CA THR A 406 29.51 9.66 29.02
C THR A 406 29.48 8.22 28.53
N LEU A 407 28.33 7.75 28.04
CA LEU A 407 28.18 6.41 27.47
C LEU A 407 29.03 6.26 26.20
N LEU A 408 29.02 7.27 25.33
CA LEU A 408 29.77 7.24 24.08
C LEU A 408 31.29 7.26 24.31
N GLU A 409 31.77 7.97 25.33
CA GLU A 409 33.19 7.99 25.72
C GLU A 409 33.68 6.60 26.13
N LEU A 410 32.96 5.93 27.02
CA LEU A 410 33.28 4.56 27.47
C LEU A 410 33.36 3.59 26.29
N MET A 411 32.44 3.71 25.33
CA MET A 411 32.40 2.86 24.14
C MET A 411 33.56 3.10 23.17
N LEU A 412 34.00 4.35 23.02
CA LEU A 412 35.12 4.70 22.16
C LEU A 412 36.46 4.30 22.81
N GLU A 413 36.57 4.29 24.14
CA GLU A 413 37.76 3.86 24.89
C GLU A 413 37.93 2.32 24.90
N GLU A 414 36.87 1.53 25.07
CA GLU A 414 36.93 0.06 25.02
C GLU A 414 37.26 -0.52 23.63
N SER A 415 37.16 0.31 22.59
CA SER A 415 37.36 -0.09 21.19
C SER A 415 38.81 0.05 20.71
N ASP A 416 39.68 0.67 21.50
CA ASP A 416 41.08 0.98 21.18
C ASP A 416 42.08 0.11 22.00
N VAL A 417 41.58 -0.93 22.69
CA VAL A 417 42.36 -1.97 23.43
C VAL A 417 42.36 -3.31 22.73
#